data_AF-A0AB74BCA4-F1
#
_entry.id   AF-A0AB74BCA4-F1
#
_cell.length_a   1.000
_cell.length_b   1.000
_cell.length_c   1.000
_cell.angle_alpha   90.00
_cell.angle_beta   90.00
_cell.angle_gamma   90.00
#
_symmetry.space_group_name_H-M   'P 1'
#
loop_
_entity.id
_entity.type
_entity.pdbx_description
1 polymer ?
#
loop_
_entity_poly.entity_id
_entity_poly.type
_entity_poly.pdbx_seq_one_letter_code
_entity_poly.pdbx_strand_id
1 'polypeptide(L)'
;MLITARLQPLRSVDKLRSAVKRGEQFDSPLELLAHLLSDQGEVLTQFLRKTSVNVDRIEDQLLSQRLSNNRSELGAMRRVLVRLQRLLALEPGSLMRLLHKPPQWLREQDVQALRQSIEESSLVINDLTALGERIKLLQEEIAANLNEQSSRTLFTLTVVTVLALPINIVAGFFGMNVGGVPLASDPEGFWILVALVATFTLVAGRWAFRKRGDY
;
A
#
# COMPACT_ATOMS: atom_id res chain seq x y z
N MET A 1 20.13 8.85 -40.65
CA MET A 1 18.73 8.45 -40.93
C MET A 1 18.24 7.63 -39.75
N LEU A 2 17.09 8.00 -39.16
CA LEU A 2 16.46 7.28 -38.05
C LEU A 2 15.17 6.64 -38.57
N ILE A 3 14.98 5.33 -38.34
CA ILE A 3 13.75 4.62 -38.69
C ILE A 3 13.12 4.14 -37.38
N THR A 4 11.90 4.58 -37.11
CA THR A 4 11.11 4.13 -35.95
C THR A 4 9.90 3.33 -36.45
N ALA A 5 9.65 2.15 -35.88
CA ALA A 5 8.45 1.36 -36.14
C ALA A 5 7.60 1.27 -34.85
N ARG A 6 6.28 1.35 -34.97
CA ARG A 6 5.36 1.27 -33.82
C ARG A 6 4.11 0.48 -34.14
N LEU A 7 3.68 -0.36 -33.21
CA LEU A 7 2.41 -1.10 -33.26
C LEU A 7 1.21 -0.28 -32.75
N GLN A 8 1.47 0.72 -31.89
CA GLN A 8 0.47 1.59 -31.29
C GLN A 8 0.96 3.05 -31.27
N PRO A 9 0.06 4.05 -31.28
CA PRO A 9 0.44 5.45 -31.18
C PRO A 9 1.11 5.76 -29.82
N LEU A 10 2.24 6.48 -29.86
CA LEU A 10 3.02 6.87 -28.70
C LEU A 10 3.02 8.39 -28.55
N ARG A 11 2.66 8.89 -27.36
CA ARG A 11 2.59 10.33 -27.05
C ARG A 11 3.93 11.05 -27.26
N SER A 12 5.05 10.43 -26.88
CA SER A 12 6.39 11.02 -27.05
C SER A 12 6.75 11.24 -28.51
N VAL A 13 6.38 10.31 -29.40
CA VAL A 13 6.58 10.44 -30.85
C VAL A 13 5.69 11.55 -31.43
N ASP A 14 4.46 11.68 -30.95
CA ASP A 14 3.56 12.74 -31.41
C ASP A 14 4.01 14.13 -30.91
N LYS A 15 4.60 14.23 -29.70
CA LYS A 15 5.27 15.43 -29.20
C LYS A 15 6.46 15.80 -30.10
N LEU A 16 7.37 14.86 -30.35
CA LEU A 16 8.54 15.07 -31.22
C LEU A 16 8.13 15.49 -32.63
N ARG A 17 7.11 14.84 -33.22
CA ARG A 17 6.55 15.25 -34.51
C ARG A 17 6.01 16.68 -34.47
N SER A 18 5.38 17.09 -33.37
CA SER A 18 4.86 18.44 -33.20
C SER A 18 5.98 19.47 -33.03
N ALA A 19 7.06 19.12 -32.33
CA ALA A 19 8.30 19.90 -32.20
C ALA A 19 8.91 20.19 -33.57
N VAL A 20 9.15 19.14 -34.37
CA VAL A 20 9.65 19.28 -35.75
C VAL A 20 8.71 20.15 -36.60
N LYS A 21 7.39 19.97 -36.49
CA LYS A 21 6.41 20.81 -37.22
C LYS A 21 6.40 22.28 -36.80
N ARG A 22 6.83 22.59 -35.58
CA ARG A 22 6.96 23.98 -35.08
C ARG A 22 8.26 24.65 -35.53
N GLY A 23 9.13 23.95 -36.26
CA GLY A 23 10.38 24.50 -36.79
C GLY A 23 11.58 24.27 -35.88
N GLU A 24 11.46 23.40 -34.87
CA GLU A 24 12.60 22.96 -34.06
C GLU A 24 13.58 22.19 -34.95
N GLN A 25 14.84 22.61 -34.97
CA GLN A 25 15.90 22.01 -35.78
C GLN A 25 16.65 20.98 -34.95
N PHE A 26 17.00 19.88 -35.60
CA PHE A 26 17.80 18.81 -35.02
C PHE A 26 19.01 18.57 -35.92
N ASP A 27 20.21 18.73 -35.37
CA ASP A 27 21.47 18.65 -36.11
C ASP A 27 21.94 17.20 -36.30
N SER A 28 21.39 16.27 -35.51
CA SER A 28 21.71 14.84 -35.61
C SER A 28 20.52 13.91 -35.35
N PRO A 29 20.54 12.67 -35.91
CA PRO A 29 19.57 11.64 -35.55
C PRO A 29 19.61 11.23 -34.06
N LEU A 30 20.73 11.47 -33.39
CA LEU A 30 20.92 11.21 -31.97
C LEU A 30 20.25 12.24 -31.11
N GLU A 31 20.26 13.50 -31.54
CA GLU A 31 19.53 14.58 -30.87
C GLU A 31 18.01 14.30 -30.88
N LEU A 32 17.47 13.79 -31.98
CA LEU A 32 16.09 13.29 -32.06
C LEU A 32 15.81 12.17 -31.03
N LEU A 33 16.76 11.24 -30.84
CA LEU A 33 16.63 10.16 -29.87
C LEU A 33 16.70 10.70 -28.43
N ALA A 34 17.65 11.58 -28.13
CA ALA A 34 17.78 12.21 -26.82
C ALA A 34 16.52 13.00 -26.46
N HIS A 35 15.98 13.77 -27.43
CA HIS A 35 14.73 14.50 -27.23
C HIS A 35 13.54 13.56 -26.98
N LEU A 36 13.48 12.41 -27.66
CA LEU A 36 12.43 11.41 -27.44
C LEU A 36 12.51 10.79 -26.03
N LEU A 37 13.71 10.48 -25.56
CA LEU A 37 13.95 9.95 -24.21
C LEU A 37 13.56 10.97 -23.14
N SER A 38 13.93 12.24 -23.31
CA SER A 38 13.54 13.32 -22.40
C SER A 38 12.01 13.53 -22.40
N ASP A 39 11.35 13.50 -23.56
CA ASP A 39 9.88 13.55 -23.66
C ASP A 39 9.20 12.37 -22.96
N GLN A 40 9.78 11.17 -23.06
CA GLN A 40 9.30 9.98 -22.35
C GLN A 40 9.48 10.14 -20.83
N GLY A 41 10.64 10.61 -20.38
CA GLY A 41 10.92 10.95 -18.98
C GLY A 41 9.90 11.92 -18.42
N GLU A 42 9.55 12.99 -19.15
CA GLU A 42 8.57 13.97 -18.71
C GLU A 42 7.16 13.37 -18.54
N VAL A 43 6.73 12.50 -19.47
CA VAL A 43 5.45 11.79 -19.36
C VAL A 43 5.41 10.91 -18.11
N LEU A 44 6.52 10.25 -17.80
CA LEU A 44 6.65 9.41 -16.60
C LEU A 44 6.65 10.25 -15.33
N THR A 45 7.34 11.39 -15.31
CA THR A 45 7.32 12.34 -14.18
C THR A 45 5.92 12.87 -13.92
N GLN A 46 5.14 13.19 -14.95
CA GLN A 46 3.75 13.60 -14.79
C GLN A 46 2.87 12.46 -14.23
N PHE A 47 3.09 11.23 -14.70
CA PHE A 47 2.40 10.05 -14.17
C PHE A 47 2.76 9.81 -12.69
N LEU A 48 4.03 9.94 -12.33
CA LEU A 48 4.54 9.85 -10.96
C LEU A 48 3.88 10.87 -10.04
N ARG A 49 3.86 12.16 -10.43
CA ARG A 49 3.22 13.21 -9.63
C ARG A 49 1.76 12.92 -9.35
N LYS A 50 0.99 12.52 -10.38
CA LYS A 50 -0.42 12.15 -10.22
C LYS A 50 -0.60 10.95 -9.30
N THR A 51 0.26 9.94 -9.44
CA THR A 51 0.21 8.73 -8.60
C THR A 51 0.57 9.06 -7.15
N SER A 52 1.58 9.91 -6.92
CA SER A 52 1.98 10.35 -5.59
C SER A 52 0.83 11.06 -4.88
N VAL A 53 0.19 12.03 -5.52
CA VAL A 53 -0.97 12.75 -4.94
C VAL A 53 -2.10 11.79 -4.56
N ASN A 54 -2.35 10.76 -5.37
CA ASN A 54 -3.35 9.75 -5.03
C ASN A 54 -2.95 8.88 -3.84
N VAL A 55 -1.66 8.53 -3.73
CA VAL A 55 -1.11 7.79 -2.58
C VAL A 55 -1.20 8.64 -1.31
N ASP A 56 -0.82 9.92 -1.39
CA ASP A 56 -0.89 10.88 -0.28
C ASP A 56 -2.35 11.01 0.23
N ARG A 57 -3.32 11.13 -0.68
CA ARG A 57 -4.75 11.14 -0.33
C ARG A 57 -5.19 9.87 0.43
N ILE A 58 -4.67 8.71 0.02
CA ILE A 58 -5.00 7.43 0.68
C ILE A 58 -4.36 7.35 2.06
N GLU A 59 -3.13 7.82 2.21
CA GLU A 59 -2.42 7.91 3.48
C GLU A 59 -3.15 8.84 4.47
N ASP A 60 -3.57 10.03 4.03
CA ASP A 60 -4.37 10.95 4.84
C ASP A 60 -5.69 10.31 5.31
N GLN A 61 -6.34 9.53 4.43
CA GLN A 61 -7.56 8.80 4.77
C GLN A 61 -7.30 7.72 5.82
N LEU A 62 -6.16 7.02 5.74
CA LEU A 62 -5.74 6.04 6.74
C LEU A 62 -5.51 6.69 8.10
N LEU A 63 -4.81 7.82 8.14
CA LEU A 63 -4.58 8.60 9.36
C LEU A 63 -5.89 9.07 10.01
N SER A 64 -6.89 9.40 9.20
CA SER A 64 -8.24 9.77 9.67
C SER A 64 -9.10 8.58 10.14
N GLN A 65 -8.56 7.35 10.19
CA GLN A 65 -9.27 6.10 10.51
C GLN A 65 -10.49 5.82 9.63
N ARG A 66 -10.55 6.43 8.44
CA ARG A 66 -11.64 6.17 7.48
C ARG A 66 -11.33 4.88 6.73
N LEU A 67 -11.97 3.79 7.15
CA LEU A 67 -11.92 2.48 6.49
C LEU A 67 -12.57 2.59 5.09
N SER A 68 -11.78 2.96 4.09
CA SER A 68 -12.15 2.95 2.68
C SER A 68 -11.50 1.74 1.98
N ASN A 69 -12.04 1.33 0.83
CA ASN A 69 -11.51 0.29 -0.08
C ASN A 69 -10.15 0.66 -0.73
N ASN A 70 -9.29 1.38 0.00
CA ASN A 70 -8.04 1.96 -0.47
C ASN A 70 -6.97 0.89 -0.80
N ARG A 71 -7.06 -0.31 -0.20
CA ARG A 71 -6.08 -1.38 -0.41
C ARG A 71 -6.04 -1.87 -1.86
N SER A 72 -7.20 -2.01 -2.51
CA SER A 72 -7.27 -2.42 -3.92
C SER A 72 -6.74 -1.33 -4.85
N GLU A 73 -6.99 -0.06 -4.53
CA GLU A 73 -6.51 1.10 -5.28
C GLU A 73 -4.98 1.20 -5.22
N LEU A 74 -4.39 1.11 -4.01
CA LEU A 74 -2.94 1.00 -3.81
C LEU A 74 -2.33 -0.18 -4.58
N GLY A 75 -2.98 -1.34 -4.54
CA GLY A 75 -2.54 -2.53 -5.25
C GLY A 75 -2.53 -2.35 -6.77
N ALA A 76 -3.55 -1.66 -7.32
CA ALA A 76 -3.61 -1.33 -8.74
C ALA A 76 -2.49 -0.35 -9.15
N MET A 77 -2.29 0.72 -8.38
CA MET A 77 -1.22 1.69 -8.64
C MET A 77 0.16 1.04 -8.61
N ARG A 78 0.45 0.22 -7.58
CA ARG A 78 1.72 -0.51 -7.47
C ARG A 78 1.97 -1.44 -8.67
N ARG A 79 0.94 -2.18 -9.13
CA ARG A 79 1.07 -3.04 -10.32
C ARG A 79 1.45 -2.24 -11.57
N VAL A 80 0.87 -1.06 -11.75
CA VAL A 80 1.21 -0.18 -12.88
C VAL A 80 2.65 0.33 -12.75
N LEU A 81 3.06 0.82 -11.57
CA LEU A 81 4.42 1.31 -11.32
C LEU A 81 5.48 0.21 -11.59
N VAL A 82 5.29 -0.99 -11.04
CA VAL A 82 6.21 -2.13 -11.25
C VAL A 82 6.24 -2.55 -12.73
N ARG A 83 5.10 -2.50 -13.42
CA ARG A 83 5.06 -2.81 -14.86
C ARG A 83 5.83 -1.77 -15.67
N LEU A 84 5.67 -0.48 -15.38
CA LEU A 84 6.42 0.60 -16.02
C LEU A 84 7.91 0.46 -15.74
N GLN A 85 8.30 0.28 -14.47
CA GLN A 85 9.68 0.04 -14.07
C GLN A 85 10.28 -1.13 -14.85
N ARG A 86 9.62 -2.29 -14.93
CA ARG A 86 10.16 -3.46 -15.63
C ARG A 86 10.35 -3.22 -17.13
N LEU A 87 9.45 -2.48 -17.77
CA LEU A 87 9.55 -2.18 -19.19
C LEU A 87 10.65 -1.15 -19.49
N LEU A 88 10.83 -0.17 -18.60
CA LEU A 88 11.75 0.95 -18.80
C LEU A 88 13.15 0.68 -18.27
N ALA A 89 13.32 -0.13 -17.22
CA ALA A 89 14.62 -0.46 -16.63
C ALA A 89 15.56 -1.21 -17.59
N LEU A 90 15.03 -1.80 -18.67
CA LEU A 90 15.83 -2.50 -19.67
C LEU A 90 16.56 -1.54 -20.64
N GLU A 91 16.08 -0.29 -20.78
CA GLU A 91 16.59 0.68 -21.75
C GLU A 91 17.89 1.39 -21.31
N PRO A 92 18.00 1.98 -20.10
CA PRO A 92 19.17 2.79 -19.74
C PRO A 92 20.48 2.02 -19.71
N GLY A 93 20.48 0.80 -19.16
CA GLY A 93 21.69 0.00 -19.03
C GLY A 93 22.26 -0.45 -20.38
N SER A 94 21.39 -0.69 -21.37
CA SER A 94 21.83 -1.04 -22.72
C SER A 94 22.39 0.17 -23.47
N LEU A 95 21.73 1.33 -23.36
CA LEU A 95 22.18 2.58 -23.95
C LEU A 95 23.49 3.09 -23.30
N MET A 96 23.63 2.97 -21.98
CA MET A 96 24.86 3.38 -21.29
C MET A 96 26.04 2.48 -21.68
N ARG A 97 25.80 1.18 -21.90
CA ARG A 97 26.83 0.28 -22.46
C ARG A 97 27.26 0.69 -23.88
N LEU A 98 26.32 1.11 -24.73
CA LEU A 98 26.64 1.65 -26.05
C LEU A 98 27.51 2.92 -25.94
N LEU A 99 27.19 3.80 -24.98
CA LEU A 99 27.93 5.04 -24.76
C LEU A 99 29.33 4.85 -24.12
N HIS A 100 29.62 3.70 -23.51
CA HIS A 100 30.98 3.40 -23.02
C HIS A 100 31.99 3.16 -24.15
N LYS A 101 31.54 2.69 -25.32
CA LYS A 101 32.36 2.56 -26.53
C LYS A 101 31.58 3.13 -27.71
N PRO A 102 31.47 4.47 -27.80
CA PRO A 102 30.68 5.09 -28.84
C PRO A 102 31.29 4.75 -30.22
N PRO A 103 30.47 4.34 -31.18
CA PRO A 103 30.91 4.21 -32.57
C PRO A 103 31.55 5.49 -33.09
N GLN A 104 32.53 5.35 -34.00
CA GLN A 104 33.31 6.47 -34.55
C GLN A 104 32.49 7.54 -35.30
N TRP A 105 31.25 7.22 -35.68
CA TRP A 105 30.34 8.15 -36.36
C TRP A 105 29.56 9.05 -35.40
N LEU A 106 29.66 8.85 -34.07
CA LEU A 106 29.05 9.75 -33.09
C LEU A 106 29.98 10.93 -32.78
N ARG A 107 29.39 12.13 -32.75
CA ARG A 107 30.07 13.33 -32.23
C ARG A 107 30.04 13.32 -30.71
N GLU A 108 31.05 13.92 -30.08
CA GLU A 108 31.13 14.01 -28.61
C GLU A 108 29.93 14.74 -28.00
N GLN A 109 29.44 15.80 -28.66
CA GLN A 109 28.27 16.56 -28.24
C GLN A 109 27.00 15.70 -28.20
N ASP A 110 26.78 14.87 -29.23
CA ASP A 110 25.64 13.94 -29.30
C ASP A 110 25.70 12.88 -28.20
N VAL A 111 26.91 12.37 -27.92
CA VAL A 111 27.16 11.41 -26.83
C VAL A 111 26.82 12.02 -25.47
N GLN A 112 27.22 13.28 -25.25
CA GLN A 112 26.96 13.98 -24.00
C GLN A 112 25.46 14.26 -23.81
N ALA A 113 24.77 14.75 -24.84
CA ALA A 113 23.33 14.97 -24.80
C ALA A 113 22.54 13.68 -24.54
N LEU A 114 22.92 12.59 -25.21
CA LEU A 114 22.28 11.28 -24.97
C LEU A 114 22.57 10.76 -23.56
N ARG A 115 23.79 10.92 -23.05
CA ARG A 115 24.16 10.52 -21.68
C ARG A 115 23.29 11.23 -20.64
N GLN A 116 23.11 12.54 -20.79
CA GLN A 116 22.25 13.33 -19.90
C GLN A 116 20.80 12.81 -19.92
N SER A 117 20.24 12.59 -21.11
CA SER A 117 18.85 12.10 -21.24
C SER A 117 18.65 10.69 -20.64
N ILE A 118 19.65 9.82 -20.76
CA ILE A 118 19.64 8.50 -20.10
C ILE A 118 19.70 8.63 -18.58
N GLU A 119 20.52 9.54 -18.06
CA GLU A 119 20.65 9.79 -16.62
C GLU A 119 19.34 10.34 -16.03
N GLU A 120 18.72 11.32 -16.70
CA GLU A 120 17.40 11.84 -16.35
C GLU A 120 16.34 10.72 -16.34
N SER A 121 16.33 9.88 -17.38
CA SER A 121 15.41 8.73 -17.47
C SER A 121 15.64 7.71 -16.35
N SER A 122 16.90 7.48 -15.98
CA SER A 122 17.27 6.56 -14.90
C SER A 122 16.79 7.08 -13.54
N LEU A 123 16.88 8.38 -13.30
CA LEU A 123 16.35 9.03 -12.09
C LEU A 123 14.84 8.82 -11.97
N VAL A 124 14.10 9.03 -13.06
CA VAL A 124 12.64 8.81 -13.07
C VAL A 124 12.27 7.34 -12.80
N ILE A 125 13.05 6.39 -13.30
CA ILE A 125 12.85 4.95 -13.02
C ILE A 125 13.11 4.63 -11.54
N ASN A 126 14.10 5.28 -10.92
CA ASN A 126 14.36 5.15 -9.50
C ASN A 126 13.20 5.70 -8.67
N ASP A 127 12.61 6.84 -9.08
CA ASP A 127 11.44 7.42 -8.42
C ASP A 127 10.20 6.51 -8.51
N LEU A 128 9.98 5.85 -9.67
CA LEU A 128 8.94 4.82 -9.82
C LEU A 128 9.14 3.67 -8.81
N THR A 129 10.39 3.26 -8.61
CA THR A 129 10.75 2.19 -7.69
C THR A 129 10.51 2.61 -6.24
N ALA A 130 10.94 3.82 -5.87
CA ALA A 130 10.75 4.39 -4.55
C ALA A 130 9.26 4.54 -4.20
N LEU A 131 8.44 5.05 -5.12
CA LEU A 131 6.99 5.16 -4.91
C LEU A 131 6.34 3.77 -4.79
N GLY A 132 6.79 2.79 -5.57
CA GLY A 132 6.34 1.41 -5.47
C GLY A 132 6.63 0.76 -4.12
N GLU A 133 7.79 1.05 -3.51
CA GLU A 133 8.14 0.58 -2.17
C GLU A 133 7.35 1.33 -1.09
N ARG A 134 7.18 2.66 -1.22
CA ARG A 134 6.32 3.44 -0.30
C ARG A 134 4.89 2.88 -0.26
N ILE A 135 4.31 2.57 -1.43
CA ILE A 135 2.98 1.94 -1.48
C ILE A 135 2.97 0.59 -0.77
N LYS A 136 4.03 -0.21 -0.89
CA LYS A 136 4.13 -1.51 -0.21
C LYS A 136 4.15 -1.33 1.32
N LEU A 137 4.96 -0.39 1.83
CA LEU A 137 5.00 -0.07 3.26
C LEU A 137 3.63 0.38 3.78
N LEU A 138 2.93 1.25 3.05
CA LEU A 138 1.56 1.65 3.40
C LEU A 138 0.60 0.45 3.43
N GLN A 139 0.73 -0.50 2.49
CA GLN A 139 -0.10 -1.71 2.50
C GLN A 139 0.18 -2.61 3.72
N GLU A 140 1.44 -2.69 4.16
CA GLU A 140 1.85 -3.43 5.36
C GLU A 140 1.32 -2.76 6.62
N GLU A 141 1.39 -1.44 6.72
CA GLU A 141 0.82 -0.66 7.83
C GLU A 141 -0.71 -0.81 7.92
N ILE A 142 -1.41 -0.73 6.78
CA ILE A 142 -2.86 -0.99 6.74
C ILE A 142 -3.17 -2.39 7.25
N ALA A 143 -2.40 -3.41 6.85
CA ALA A 143 -2.60 -4.78 7.30
C ALA A 143 -2.35 -4.93 8.80
N ALA A 144 -1.31 -4.28 9.34
CA ALA A 144 -1.02 -4.27 10.77
C ALA A 144 -2.14 -3.62 11.58
N ASN A 145 -2.64 -2.46 11.15
CA ASN A 145 -3.73 -1.74 11.81
C ASN A 145 -5.04 -2.56 11.80
N LEU A 146 -5.39 -3.18 10.67
CA LEU A 146 -6.54 -4.09 10.59
C LEU A 146 -6.40 -5.30 11.54
N ASN A 147 -5.20 -5.86 11.65
CA ASN A 147 -4.94 -6.97 12.56
C ASN A 147 -5.05 -6.54 14.03
N GLU A 148 -4.59 -5.33 14.36
CA GLU A 148 -4.75 -4.77 15.70
C GLU A 148 -6.23 -4.53 16.04
N GLN A 149 -7.00 -3.92 15.13
CA GLN A 149 -8.44 -3.72 15.31
C GLN A 149 -9.19 -5.05 15.48
N SER A 150 -8.84 -6.05 14.67
CA SER A 150 -9.39 -7.41 14.79
C SER A 150 -9.06 -8.04 16.14
N SER A 151 -7.80 -7.93 16.58
CA SER A 151 -7.35 -8.45 17.88
C SER A 151 -8.06 -7.76 19.05
N ARG A 152 -8.24 -6.43 19.00
CA ARG A 152 -9.02 -5.66 19.99
C ARG A 152 -10.49 -6.09 20.02
N THR A 153 -11.08 -6.36 18.86
CA THR A 153 -12.47 -6.84 18.73
C THR A 153 -12.62 -8.25 19.31
N LEU A 154 -11.75 -9.18 18.94
CA LEU A 154 -11.72 -10.55 19.46
C LEU A 154 -11.50 -10.57 20.98
N PHE A 155 -10.58 -9.75 21.48
CA PHE A 155 -10.36 -9.60 22.92
C PHE A 155 -11.64 -9.14 23.63
N THR A 156 -12.32 -8.13 23.09
CA THR A 156 -13.57 -7.61 23.67
C THR A 156 -14.67 -8.67 23.68
N LEU A 157 -14.85 -9.41 22.58
CA LEU A 157 -15.81 -10.53 22.51
C LEU A 157 -15.45 -11.64 23.51
N THR A 158 -14.17 -11.97 23.64
CA THR A 158 -13.69 -12.99 24.58
C THR A 158 -13.95 -12.58 26.03
N VAL A 159 -13.67 -11.32 26.40
CA VAL A 159 -13.96 -10.80 27.73
C VAL A 159 -15.45 -10.87 28.04
N VAL A 160 -16.32 -10.43 27.11
CA VAL A 160 -17.78 -10.53 27.28
C VAL A 160 -18.21 -11.99 27.48
N THR A 161 -17.65 -12.91 26.70
CA THR A 161 -17.97 -14.35 26.79
C THR A 161 -17.53 -14.95 28.12
N VAL A 162 -16.31 -14.66 28.58
CA VAL A 162 -15.78 -15.13 29.86
C VAL A 162 -16.58 -14.57 31.04
N LEU A 163 -17.05 -13.32 30.96
CA LEU A 163 -17.90 -12.72 31.99
C LEU A 163 -19.35 -13.26 31.97
N ALA A 164 -19.82 -13.75 30.82
CA ALA A 164 -21.14 -14.38 30.68
C ALA A 164 -21.14 -15.88 31.05
N LEU A 165 -19.98 -16.55 31.01
CA LEU A 165 -19.87 -17.98 31.32
C LEU A 165 -20.43 -18.35 32.72
N PRO A 166 -20.12 -17.61 33.81
CA PRO A 166 -20.61 -17.95 35.15
C PRO A 166 -22.14 -17.91 35.26
N ILE A 167 -22.77 -16.88 34.68
CA ILE A 167 -24.23 -16.77 34.74
C ILE A 167 -24.91 -17.86 33.91
N ASN A 168 -24.32 -18.23 32.76
CA ASN A 168 -24.82 -19.33 31.93
C ASN A 168 -24.69 -20.70 32.62
N ILE A 169 -23.56 -20.95 33.30
CA ILE A 169 -23.34 -22.19 34.06
C ILE A 169 -24.35 -22.28 35.21
N VAL A 170 -24.55 -21.20 35.94
CA VAL A 170 -25.48 -21.17 37.07
C VAL A 170 -26.93 -21.34 36.61
N ALA A 171 -27.35 -20.62 35.57
CA ALA A 171 -28.67 -20.82 34.98
C ALA A 171 -28.86 -22.26 34.47
N GLY A 172 -27.81 -22.85 33.89
CA GLY A 172 -27.80 -24.24 33.44
C GLY A 172 -28.01 -25.25 34.57
N PHE A 173 -27.28 -25.12 35.69
CA PHE A 173 -27.43 -26.02 36.84
C PHE A 173 -28.84 -25.99 37.44
N PHE A 174 -29.47 -24.81 37.51
CA PHE A 174 -30.82 -24.66 38.07
C PHE A 174 -31.94 -25.01 37.08
N GLY A 175 -31.67 -24.93 35.77
CA GLY A 175 -32.60 -25.37 34.74
C GLY A 175 -32.64 -26.89 34.54
N MET A 176 -31.67 -27.63 35.10
CA MET A 176 -31.66 -29.09 35.04
C MET A 176 -32.61 -29.69 36.10
N ASN A 177 -33.54 -30.54 35.66
CA ASN A 177 -34.42 -31.33 36.54
C ASN A 177 -33.66 -32.51 37.18
N VAL A 178 -32.60 -32.23 37.94
CA VAL A 178 -31.83 -33.23 38.69
C VAL A 178 -32.08 -33.04 40.19
N GLY A 179 -32.40 -34.13 40.90
CA GLY A 179 -32.65 -34.09 42.34
C GLY A 179 -31.38 -33.81 43.15
N GLY A 180 -31.48 -33.03 44.22
CA GLY A 180 -30.37 -32.76 45.15
C GLY A 180 -29.53 -31.53 44.83
N VAL A 181 -30.07 -30.54 44.11
CA VAL A 181 -29.39 -29.24 43.91
C VAL A 181 -29.11 -28.59 45.27
N PRO A 182 -27.84 -28.32 45.62
CA PRO A 182 -27.50 -27.67 46.89
C PRO A 182 -28.16 -26.28 46.95
N LEU A 183 -28.70 -25.92 48.13
CA LEU A 183 -29.48 -24.70 48.39
C LEU A 183 -30.90 -24.62 47.78
N ALA A 184 -31.41 -25.66 47.12
CA ALA A 184 -32.77 -25.63 46.56
C ALA A 184 -33.89 -25.65 47.61
N SER A 185 -33.61 -26.22 48.79
CA SER A 185 -34.57 -26.32 49.91
C SER A 185 -34.55 -25.11 50.85
N ASP A 186 -33.59 -24.19 50.66
CA ASP A 186 -33.31 -23.08 51.56
C ASP A 186 -33.95 -21.78 51.02
N PRO A 187 -34.77 -21.05 51.80
CA PRO A 187 -35.45 -19.82 51.32
C PRO A 187 -34.49 -18.73 50.81
N GLU A 188 -33.26 -18.68 51.35
CA GLU A 188 -32.24 -17.70 50.97
C GLU A 188 -31.24 -18.21 49.91
N GLY A 189 -31.36 -19.48 49.51
CA GLY A 189 -30.40 -20.14 48.62
C GLY A 189 -30.20 -19.44 47.27
N PHE A 190 -31.29 -18.91 46.71
CA PHE A 190 -31.27 -18.10 45.49
C PHE A 190 -30.42 -16.81 45.65
N TRP A 191 -30.59 -16.09 46.76
CA TRP A 191 -29.88 -14.83 47.00
C TRP A 191 -28.39 -15.04 47.27
N ILE A 192 -28.02 -16.10 48.00
CA ILE A 192 -26.63 -16.50 48.24
C ILE A 192 -25.92 -16.77 46.91
N LEU A 193 -26.58 -17.49 46.00
CA LEU A 193 -26.04 -17.80 44.68
C LEU A 193 -25.90 -16.55 43.80
N VAL A 194 -26.91 -15.69 43.77
CA VAL A 194 -26.86 -14.41 43.05
C VAL A 194 -25.69 -13.57 43.56
N ALA A 195 -25.48 -13.49 44.87
CA ALA A 195 -24.35 -12.79 45.46
C ALA A 195 -23.00 -13.41 45.07
N LEU A 196 -22.90 -14.74 45.03
CA LEU A 196 -21.68 -15.45 44.63
C LEU A 196 -21.33 -15.20 43.15
N VAL A 197 -22.31 -15.30 42.24
CA VAL A 197 -22.10 -15.01 40.81
C VAL A 197 -21.77 -13.54 40.60
N ALA A 198 -22.50 -12.62 41.25
CA ALA A 198 -22.24 -11.19 41.15
C ALA A 198 -20.82 -10.86 41.63
N THR A 199 -20.39 -11.42 42.76
CA THR A 199 -19.04 -11.23 43.31
C THR A 199 -17.97 -11.76 42.36
N PHE A 200 -18.13 -12.98 41.83
CA PHE A 200 -17.20 -13.56 40.87
C PHE A 200 -17.09 -12.71 39.59
N THR A 201 -18.23 -12.33 39.01
CA THR A 201 -18.27 -11.48 37.81
C THR A 201 -17.64 -10.12 38.05
N LEU A 202 -17.83 -9.51 39.23
CA LEU A 202 -17.25 -8.22 39.58
C LEU A 202 -15.72 -8.31 39.73
N VAL A 203 -15.21 -9.37 40.36
CA VAL A 203 -13.77 -9.62 40.51
C VAL A 203 -13.12 -9.91 39.16
N ALA A 204 -13.69 -10.82 38.37
CA ALA A 204 -13.21 -11.17 37.04
C ALA A 204 -13.24 -9.95 36.10
N GLY A 205 -14.32 -9.17 36.14
CA GLY A 205 -14.44 -7.92 35.38
C GLY A 205 -13.36 -6.93 35.78
N ARG A 206 -13.20 -6.65 37.08
CA ARG A 206 -12.19 -5.71 37.58
C ARG A 206 -10.75 -6.12 37.20
N TRP A 207 -10.45 -7.42 37.20
CA TRP A 207 -9.15 -7.93 36.75
C TRP A 207 -8.94 -7.74 35.24
N ALA A 208 -9.95 -8.06 34.42
CA ALA A 208 -9.89 -7.88 32.97
C ALA A 208 -9.76 -6.40 32.57
N PHE A 209 -10.46 -5.49 33.25
CA PHE A 209 -10.36 -4.05 33.01
C PHE A 209 -9.03 -3.44 33.48
N ARG A 210 -8.41 -3.95 34.56
CA ARG A 210 -7.07 -3.50 34.98
C ARG A 210 -5.99 -3.82 33.94
N LYS A 211 -6.06 -4.98 33.29
CA LYS A 211 -5.14 -5.34 32.19
C LYS A 211 -5.32 -4.49 30.92
N ARG A 212 -6.42 -3.74 30.81
CA ARG A 212 -6.73 -2.90 29.66
C ARG A 212 -6.00 -1.55 29.68
N GLY A 213 -5.41 -1.15 30.81
CA GLY A 213 -4.67 0.11 30.97
C GLY A 213 -3.16 0.02 30.73
N ASP A 214 -2.62 -1.18 30.59
CA ASP A 214 -1.19 -1.44 30.38
C ASP A 214 -0.80 -1.66 28.89
N TYR A 215 -1.71 -1.36 27.95
CA TYR A 215 -1.50 -1.44 26.49
C TYR A 215 -1.95 -0.14 25.81
#